data_AF-A0A2G2YWW7-F1
#
_entry.id   AF-A0A2G2YWW7-F1
#
_cell.length_a   1.000
_cell.length_b   1.000
_cell.length_c   1.000
_cell.angle_alpha   90.00
_cell.angle_beta   90.00
_cell.angle_gamma   90.00
#
_symmetry.space_group_name_H-M   'P 1'
#
loop_
_entity.id
_entity.type
_entity.pdbx_description
1 polymer ?
#
loop_
_entity_poly.entity_id
_entity_poly.type
_entity_poly.pdbx_seq_one_letter_code
_entity_poly.pdbx_strand_id
1 'polypeptide(L)'
;MQRQAASMKRSLFNQEYLDEQFNELEELQDDDNPDFVEEAINLFFTDSVRLIRNIDLALQVVTNAYLDLSRANGPYDFGKLDGMIHQFKGSSSRYW
;
A
#
# COMPACT_ATOMS: atom_id res chain seq x y z
N MET A 1 3.40 -5.88 28.28
CA MET A 1 3.48 -5.59 26.84
C MET A 1 2.39 -6.29 26.04
N GLN A 2 2.16 -7.60 26.17
CA GLN A 2 1.11 -8.34 25.42
C GLN A 2 -0.30 -7.72 25.50
N ARG A 3 -0.77 -7.28 26.68
CA ARG A 3 -2.09 -6.62 26.82
C ARG A 3 -2.19 -5.31 26.02
N GLN A 4 -1.09 -4.56 25.93
CA GLN A 4 -1.07 -3.28 25.23
C GLN A 4 -1.09 -3.52 23.71
N ALA A 5 -0.34 -4.50 23.22
CA ALA A 5 -0.38 -4.94 21.82
C ALA A 5 -1.79 -5.42 21.43
N ALA A 6 -2.41 -6.27 22.24
CA ALA A 6 -3.78 -6.74 21.99
C ALA A 6 -4.81 -5.59 21.97
N SER A 7 -4.67 -4.62 22.88
CA SER A 7 -5.53 -3.43 22.89
C SER A 7 -5.33 -2.56 21.64
N MET A 8 -4.09 -2.41 21.19
CA MET A 8 -3.76 -1.63 20.00
C MET A 8 -4.29 -2.31 18.73
N LYS A 9 -4.06 -3.63 18.59
CA LYS A 9 -4.62 -4.42 17.49
C LYS A 9 -6.13 -4.25 17.41
N ARG A 10 -6.84 -4.42 18.53
CA ARG A 10 -8.31 -4.23 18.58
C ARG A 10 -8.74 -2.83 18.16
N SER A 11 -7.98 -1.80 18.53
CA SER A 11 -8.25 -0.43 18.08
C SER A 11 -8.10 -0.27 16.56
N LEU A 12 -7.11 -0.92 15.95
CA LEU A 12 -6.87 -0.85 14.51
C LEU A 12 -7.99 -1.52 13.71
N PHE A 13 -8.50 -2.67 14.17
CA PHE A 13 -9.69 -3.31 13.60
C PHE A 13 -10.94 -2.45 13.74
N ASN A 14 -11.18 -1.86 14.93
CA ASN A 14 -12.32 -0.98 15.15
C ASN A 14 -12.29 0.29 14.28
N GLN A 15 -11.11 0.70 13.84
CA GLN A 15 -10.90 1.85 12.95
C GLN A 15 -10.84 1.45 11.47
N GLU A 16 -11.06 0.17 11.15
CA GLU A 16 -11.03 -0.37 9.78
C GLU A 16 -9.65 -0.23 9.10
N TYR A 17 -8.57 -0.08 9.88
CA TYR A 17 -7.20 -0.11 9.36
C TYR A 17 -6.69 -1.53 9.13
N LEU A 18 -7.30 -2.51 9.79
CA LEU A 18 -7.05 -3.94 9.62
C LEU A 18 -8.39 -4.63 9.39
N ASP A 19 -8.38 -5.65 8.53
CA ASP A 19 -9.51 -6.52 8.30
C ASP A 19 -9.15 -8.00 8.57
N GLU A 20 -10.04 -8.92 8.20
CA GLU A 20 -9.88 -10.36 8.44
C GLU A 20 -8.60 -10.93 7.81
N GLN A 21 -8.09 -10.37 6.71
CA GLN A 21 -6.88 -10.82 6.03
C GLN A 21 -5.65 -10.70 6.93
N PHE A 22 -5.62 -9.71 7.83
CA PHE A 22 -4.53 -9.58 8.80
C PHE A 22 -4.50 -10.74 9.81
N ASN A 23 -5.65 -11.31 10.16
CA ASN A 23 -5.68 -12.49 11.02
C ASN A 23 -5.17 -13.73 10.26
N GLU A 24 -5.49 -13.86 8.97
CA GLU A 24 -4.93 -14.93 8.14
C GLU A 24 -3.39 -14.85 8.04
N LEU A 25 -2.83 -13.63 7.99
CA LEU A 25 -1.38 -13.44 8.05
C LEU A 25 -0.76 -13.88 9.38
N GLU A 26 -1.42 -13.60 10.51
CA GLU A 26 -0.95 -14.06 11.81
C GLU A 26 -1.01 -15.60 11.94
N GLU A 27 -2.02 -16.24 11.34
CA GLU A 27 -2.13 -17.71 11.34
C GLU A 27 -1.01 -18.42 10.56
N LEU A 28 -0.33 -17.71 9.64
CA LEU A 28 0.82 -18.21 8.90
C LEU A 28 2.14 -18.10 9.68
N GLN A 29 2.15 -17.42 10.82
CA GLN A 29 3.32 -17.34 11.70
C GLN A 29 3.37 -18.55 12.64
N ASP A 30 4.50 -19.24 12.67
CA ASP A 30 4.73 -20.40 13.51
C ASP A 30 6.13 -20.36 14.17
N ASP A 31 6.47 -21.42 14.93
CA ASP A 31 7.76 -21.52 15.62
C ASP A 31 8.96 -21.66 14.65
N ASP A 32 8.72 -22.10 13.41
CA ASP A 32 9.75 -22.25 12.37
C ASP A 32 9.98 -20.92 11.62
N ASN A 33 8.99 -20.02 11.59
CA ASN A 33 9.07 -18.67 11.03
C ASN A 33 8.44 -17.60 11.94
N PRO A 34 9.08 -17.27 13.09
CA PRO A 34 8.50 -16.41 14.11
C PRO A 34 8.39 -14.93 13.70
N ASP A 35 9.10 -14.50 12.65
CA ASP A 35 9.15 -13.11 12.21
C ASP A 35 8.29 -12.84 10.96
N PHE A 36 7.52 -13.84 10.50
CA PHE A 36 6.74 -13.77 9.26
C PHE A 36 5.88 -12.52 9.13
N VAL A 37 5.10 -12.19 10.17
CA VAL A 37 4.20 -11.02 10.14
C VAL A 37 4.99 -9.72 10.08
N GLU A 38 6.11 -9.63 10.79
CA GLU A 38 6.98 -8.45 10.74
C GLU A 38 7.59 -8.27 9.35
N GLU A 39 8.10 -9.34 8.73
CA GLU A 39 8.65 -9.31 7.38
C GLU A 39 7.59 -8.92 6.34
N ALA A 40 6.38 -9.49 6.44
CA ALA A 40 5.25 -9.17 5.59
C ALA A 40 4.87 -7.69 5.66
N ILE A 41 4.77 -7.15 6.88
CA ILE A 41 4.47 -5.73 7.12
C ILE A 41 5.59 -4.82 6.58
N ASN A 42 6.86 -5.19 6.82
CA ASN A 42 8.01 -4.43 6.31
C ASN A 42 8.04 -4.40 4.78
N LEU A 43 7.74 -5.53 4.13
CA LEU A 43 7.65 -5.62 2.68
C LEU A 43 6.51 -4.74 2.15
N PHE A 44 5.33 -4.80 2.77
CA PHE A 44 4.21 -3.94 2.41
C PHE A 44 4.57 -2.46 2.46
N PHE A 45 5.17 -1.98 3.56
CA PHE A 45 5.51 -0.56 3.70
C PHE A 45 6.58 -0.14 2.69
N THR A 46 7.59 -0.97 2.48
CA THR A 46 8.66 -0.71 1.50
C THR A 46 8.07 -0.57 0.09
N ASP A 47 7.20 -1.50 -0.32
CA ASP A 47 6.55 -1.44 -1.63
C ASP A 47 5.60 -0.25 -1.73
N SER A 48 4.84 0.05 -0.68
CA SER A 48 3.91 1.18 -0.64
C SER A 48 4.60 2.53 -0.85
N VAL A 49 5.74 2.76 -0.19
CA VAL A 49 6.52 4.00 -0.37
C VAL A 49 6.95 4.16 -1.84
N ARG A 50 7.41 3.07 -2.47
CA ARG A 50 7.81 3.08 -3.88
C ARG A 50 6.62 3.34 -4.81
N LEU A 51 5.48 2.70 -4.57
CA LEU A 51 4.28 2.83 -5.39
C LEU A 51 3.64 4.22 -5.28
N ILE A 52 3.51 4.75 -4.05
CA ILE A 52 3.01 6.11 -3.81
C ILE A 52 3.90 7.14 -4.51
N ARG A 53 5.22 7.00 -4.41
CA ARG A 53 6.16 7.88 -5.12
C ARG A 53 5.97 7.84 -6.64
N ASN A 54 5.74 6.66 -7.21
CA ASN A 54 5.50 6.53 -8.64
C ASN A 54 4.19 7.19 -9.08
N ILE A 55 3.13 7.04 -8.27
CA ILE A 55 1.84 7.70 -8.49
C ILE A 55 2.00 9.23 -8.41
N ASP A 56 2.70 9.74 -7.40
CA ASP A 56 2.95 11.18 -7.24
C ASP A 56 3.74 11.76 -8.44
N LEU A 57 4.79 11.07 -8.90
CA LEU A 57 5.53 11.47 -10.09
C LEU A 57 4.67 11.47 -11.35
N ALA A 58 3.80 10.46 -11.53
CA ALA A 58 2.86 10.43 -12.65
C ALA A 58 1.87 11.60 -12.60
N LEU A 59 1.34 11.91 -11.40
CA LEU A 59 0.43 13.03 -11.19
C LEU A 59 1.08 14.40 -11.42
N GLN A 60 2.34 14.57 -10.98
CA GLN A 60 3.12 15.78 -11.27
C GLN A 60 3.34 15.97 -12.77
N VAL A 61 3.57 14.89 -13.52
CA VAL A 61 3.66 14.96 -14.98
C VAL A 61 2.34 15.43 -15.59
N VAL A 62 1.16 14.95 -15.13
CA VAL A 62 -0.12 15.53 -15.60
C VAL A 62 -0.17 17.02 -15.29
N THR A 63 0.08 17.36 -14.02
CA THR A 63 -0.20 18.69 -13.49
C THR A 63 0.70 19.74 -14.13
N ASN A 64 1.98 19.42 -14.31
CA ASN A 64 2.93 20.30 -14.97
C ASN A 64 2.65 20.44 -16.48
N ALA A 65 2.13 19.40 -17.13
CA ALA A 65 1.70 19.47 -18.53
C ALA A 65 0.43 20.34 -18.72
N TYR A 66 -0.46 20.39 -17.73
CA TYR A 66 -1.62 21.29 -17.75
C TYR A 66 -1.24 22.78 -17.67
N LEU A 67 -0.09 23.11 -17.08
CA LEU A 67 0.40 24.49 -16.95
C LEU A 67 1.17 24.99 -18.19
N ASP A 68 1.76 24.09 -18.98
CA ASP A 68 2.40 24.41 -20.25
C ASP A 68 1.47 24.01 -21.42
N LEU A 69 0.49 24.86 -21.73
CA LEU A 69 -0.47 24.70 -22.83
C LEU A 69 0.19 24.45 -24.20
N SER A 70 1.50 24.73 -24.35
CA SER A 70 2.28 24.45 -25.56
C SER A 70 2.76 23.00 -25.68
N ARG A 71 2.76 22.24 -24.58
CA ARG A 71 3.22 20.84 -24.49
C ARG A 71 2.11 19.81 -24.24
N ALA A 72 0.86 20.25 -24.06
CA ALA A 72 -0.30 19.41 -23.71
C ALA A 72 -0.72 18.34 -24.76
N ASN A 73 0.09 18.08 -25.80
CA ASN A 73 -0.22 17.17 -26.92
C ASN A 73 0.44 15.78 -26.84
N GLY A 74 1.11 15.42 -25.74
CA GLY A 74 1.47 14.02 -25.50
C GLY A 74 0.27 13.27 -24.91
N PRO A 75 -0.16 12.11 -25.46
CA PRO A 75 -1.28 11.37 -24.89
C PRO A 75 -0.91 10.98 -23.46
N TYR A 76 -1.60 11.60 -22.50
CA TYR A 76 -1.42 11.29 -21.10
C TYR A 76 -1.78 9.82 -20.88
N ASP A 77 -0.84 9.04 -20.36
CA ASP A 77 -1.00 7.59 -20.24
C ASP A 77 -1.79 7.25 -18.97
N PHE A 78 -3.10 7.49 -19.02
CA PHE A 78 -4.03 7.08 -17.96
C PHE A 78 -4.00 5.57 -17.75
N GLY A 79 -3.64 4.77 -18.75
CA GLY A 79 -3.47 3.32 -18.61
C GLY A 79 -2.30 2.97 -17.69
N LYS A 80 -1.19 3.70 -17.79
CA LYS A 80 -0.06 3.54 -16.87
C LYS A 80 -0.40 3.98 -15.45
N LEU A 81 -1.12 5.09 -15.28
CA LEU A 81 -1.57 5.53 -13.95
C LEU A 81 -2.53 4.51 -13.32
N ASP A 82 -3.51 4.03 -14.08
CA ASP A 82 -4.44 2.99 -13.66
C ASP A 82 -3.71 1.71 -13.23
N GLY A 83 -2.72 1.27 -14.03
CA GLY A 83 -1.88 0.12 -13.67
C GLY A 83 -1.10 0.31 -12.37
N MET A 84 -0.59 1.51 -12.10
CA MET A 84 0.09 1.83 -10.83
C MET A 84 -0.87 1.80 -9.63
N ILE A 85 -2.07 2.37 -9.79
CA ILE A 85 -3.11 2.36 -8.76
C ILE A 85 -3.58 0.93 -8.50
N HIS A 86 -3.79 0.14 -9.55
CA HIS A 86 -4.16 -1.27 -9.44
C HIS A 86 -3.09 -2.07 -8.71
N GLN A 87 -1.80 -1.87 -9.02
CA GLN A 87 -0.69 -2.51 -8.32
C GLN A 87 -0.65 -2.13 -6.84
N PHE A 88 -0.86 -0.85 -6.52
CA PHE A 88 -0.92 -0.38 -5.14
C PHE A 88 -2.07 -1.02 -4.36
N LYS A 89 -3.29 -0.99 -4.93
CA LYS A 89 -4.46 -1.63 -4.34
C LYS A 89 -4.23 -3.12 -4.09
N GLY A 90 -3.73 -3.85 -5.10
CA GLY A 90 -3.44 -5.28 -4.97
C GLY A 90 -2.28 -5.58 -4.02
N SER A 91 -1.40 -4.61 -3.75
CA SER A 91 -0.41 -4.74 -2.69
C SER A 91 -1.05 -4.66 -1.32
N SER A 92 -1.96 -3.70 -1.09
CA SER A 92 -2.67 -3.56 0.19
C SER A 92 -3.58 -4.74 0.49
N SER A 93 -4.39 -5.17 -0.49
CA SER A 93 -5.35 -6.29 -0.33
C SER A 93 -4.72 -7.65 -0.02
N ARG A 94 -3.40 -7.77 -0.08
CA ARG A 94 -2.68 -8.98 0.34
C ARG A 94 -2.42 -9.01 1.85
N TYR A 95 -2.59 -7.88 2.53
CA TYR A 95 -2.28 -7.77 3.96
C TYR A 95 -3.47 -7.33 4.83
N TRP A 96 -4.43 -6.58 4.27
CA TRP A 96 -5.69 -6.15 4.90
C TRP A 96 -6.65 -5.52 3.88
#